data_AF-A0A7S0PLX9-F1
#
_entry.id   AF-A0A7S0PLX9-F1
#
_cell.length_a   1.000
_cell.length_b   1.000
_cell.length_c   1.000
_cell.angle_alpha   90.00
_cell.angle_beta   90.00
_cell.angle_gamma   90.00
#
_symmetry.space_group_name_H-M   'P 1'
#
loop_
_entity.id
_entity.type
_entity.pdbx_description
1 polymer ?
#
loop_
_entity_poly.entity_id
_entity_poly.type
_entity_poly.pdbx_seq_one_letter_code
_entity_poly.pdbx_strand_id
1 'polypeptide(L)'
;RTGTMEEGEGKRPRVASTPSLHPDRLTIVLTTSPIKTHPSTRLIEEVFESIAVLAGLGECRKIIVADGVKVREHDKFRSGICTPEAMSNYRHYLSRLEALTKTEGSPLRGA
;
A
#
# COMPACT_ATOMS: atom_id res chain seq x y z
N ARG A 1 -6.19 29.38 -49.97
CA ARG A 1 -6.31 29.97 -48.62
C ARG A 1 -6.60 28.83 -47.67
N THR A 2 -5.55 28.34 -47.04
CA THR A 2 -5.54 27.30 -46.00
C THR A 2 -6.17 27.86 -44.74
N GLY A 3 -7.23 27.21 -44.23
CA GLY A 3 -7.80 27.49 -42.92
C GLY A 3 -7.07 26.68 -41.87
N THR A 4 -6.36 27.34 -40.97
CA THR A 4 -5.82 26.75 -39.74
C THR A 4 -6.94 26.64 -38.72
N MET A 5 -7.33 25.41 -38.39
CA MET A 5 -8.08 25.10 -37.18
C MET A 5 -7.06 24.94 -36.05
N GLU A 6 -7.02 25.90 -35.13
CA GLU A 6 -6.33 25.71 -33.85
C GLU A 6 -7.29 24.97 -32.91
N GLU A 7 -6.99 23.69 -32.66
CA GLU A 7 -7.59 22.92 -31.58
C GLU A 7 -7.12 23.50 -30.24
N GLY A 8 -8.01 24.22 -29.56
CA GLY A 8 -7.81 24.58 -28.17
C GLY A 8 -7.88 23.33 -27.30
N GLU A 9 -6.72 22.75 -26.96
CA GLU A 9 -6.59 21.84 -25.82
C GLU A 9 -7.04 22.59 -24.56
N GLY A 10 -8.28 22.35 -24.15
CA GLY A 10 -8.83 22.78 -22.86
C GLY A 10 -8.05 22.12 -21.74
N LYS A 11 -6.91 22.71 -21.37
CA LYS A 11 -6.09 22.34 -20.23
C LYS A 11 -6.94 22.56 -19.00
N ARG A 12 -7.57 21.49 -18.49
CA ARG A 12 -8.33 21.52 -17.23
C ARG A 12 -7.46 22.26 -16.21
N PRO A 13 -7.97 23.30 -15.53
CA PRO A 13 -7.18 23.99 -14.52
C PRO A 13 -6.71 22.94 -13.52
N ARG A 14 -5.39 22.78 -13.38
CA ARG A 14 -4.81 21.98 -12.29
C ARG A 14 -5.43 22.56 -11.03
N VAL A 15 -6.15 21.71 -10.27
CA VAL A 15 -6.76 22.09 -9.00
C VAL A 15 -5.70 22.87 -8.22
N ALA A 16 -6.04 24.10 -7.83
CA ALA A 16 -5.17 24.98 -7.07
C ALA A 16 -4.47 24.20 -5.95
N SER A 17 -3.17 24.46 -5.76
CA SER A 17 -2.27 23.78 -4.83
C SER A 17 -3.01 23.33 -3.57
N THR A 18 -3.32 22.03 -3.51
CA THR A 18 -3.92 21.45 -2.32
C THR A 18 -2.99 21.78 -1.16
N PRO A 19 -3.46 22.44 -0.08
CA PRO A 19 -2.61 22.76 1.05
C PRO A 19 -1.96 21.48 1.56
N SER A 20 -0.68 21.56 1.96
CA SER A 20 0.04 20.41 2.50
C SER A 20 -0.74 19.85 3.69
N LEU A 21 -1.11 18.58 3.62
CA LEU A 21 -1.78 17.91 4.72
C LEU A 21 -0.74 17.62 5.80
N HIS A 22 -0.98 18.12 7.01
CA HIS A 22 -0.10 17.83 8.15
C HIS A 22 -0.14 16.32 8.46
N PRO A 23 1.02 15.65 8.60
CA PRO A 23 1.09 14.20 8.88
C PRO A 23 0.26 13.76 10.09
N ASP A 24 0.21 14.59 11.14
CA ASP A 24 -0.52 14.30 12.39
C ASP A 24 -2.05 14.23 12.23
N ARG A 25 -2.57 14.73 11.10
CA ARG A 25 -4.00 14.71 10.78
C ARG A 25 -4.37 13.57 9.83
N LEU A 26 -3.39 12.76 9.44
CA LEU A 26 -3.58 11.66 8.52
C LEU A 26 -3.28 10.32 9.20
N THR A 27 -3.87 9.27 8.65
CA THR A 27 -3.54 7.89 8.99
C THR A 27 -3.55 7.07 7.71
N ILE A 28 -2.47 6.36 7.47
CA ILE A 28 -2.35 5.43 6.34
C ILE A 28 -2.82 4.07 6.83
N VAL A 29 -3.92 3.59 6.26
CA VAL A 29 -4.41 2.23 6.51
C VAL A 29 -4.10 1.38 5.27
N LEU A 30 -3.28 0.35 5.44
CA LEU A 30 -2.93 -0.58 4.38
C LEU A 30 -3.44 -1.97 4.75
N THR A 31 -4.35 -2.50 3.94
CA THR A 31 -4.89 -3.85 4.12
C THR A 31 -4.11 -4.84 3.27
N THR A 32 -3.72 -5.97 3.87
CA THR A 32 -3.01 -7.06 3.19
C THR A 32 -3.68 -8.39 3.43
N SER A 33 -3.61 -9.28 2.44
CA SER A 33 -4.20 -10.63 2.47
C SER A 33 -3.23 -11.63 1.82
N PRO A 34 -3.41 -12.95 2.01
CA PRO A 34 -2.62 -13.95 1.30
C PRO A 34 -2.77 -13.79 -0.21
N ILE A 35 -1.63 -13.65 -0.88
CA ILE A 35 -1.53 -13.62 -2.33
C ILE A 35 -0.65 -14.78 -2.80
N LYS A 36 -0.78 -15.17 -4.08
CA LYS A 36 -0.06 -16.33 -4.65
C LYS A 36 1.44 -16.12 -4.77
N THR A 37 1.91 -14.88 -4.68
CA THR A 37 3.34 -14.56 -4.76
C THR A 37 4.03 -14.92 -3.44
N HIS A 38 5.31 -15.32 -3.52
CA HIS A 38 6.19 -15.67 -2.38
C HIS A 38 6.03 -14.68 -1.20
N PRO A 39 6.24 -15.08 0.07
CA PRO A 39 6.06 -14.24 1.28
C PRO A 39 7.06 -13.08 1.40
N SER A 40 7.01 -12.16 0.44
CA SER A 40 7.84 -10.98 0.34
C SER A 40 7.10 -9.76 0.87
N THR A 41 7.76 -8.99 1.72
CA THR A 41 7.29 -7.71 2.28
C THR A 41 7.62 -6.52 1.40
N ARG A 42 8.47 -6.71 0.38
CA ARG A 42 9.07 -5.66 -0.46
C ARG A 42 8.07 -4.66 -1.01
N LEU A 43 6.90 -5.10 -1.47
CA LEU A 43 5.89 -4.21 -2.02
C LEU A 43 5.37 -3.22 -0.97
N ILE A 44 5.11 -3.68 0.26
CA ILE A 44 4.64 -2.79 1.33
C ILE A 44 5.76 -1.82 1.74
N GLU A 45 7.00 -2.30 1.79
CA GLU A 45 8.18 -1.47 2.10
C GLU A 45 8.33 -0.34 1.08
N GLU A 46 8.29 -0.66 -0.22
CA GLU A 46 8.37 0.32 -1.31
C GLU A 46 7.17 1.30 -1.29
N VAL A 47 5.97 0.83 -0.95
CA VAL A 47 4.80 1.71 -0.82
C VAL A 47 4.99 2.71 0.32
N PHE A 48 5.37 2.27 1.52
CA PHE A 48 5.58 3.20 2.64
C PHE A 48 6.78 4.13 2.40
N GLU A 49 7.85 3.66 1.77
CA GLU A 49 8.98 4.49 1.37
C GLU A 49 8.55 5.56 0.37
N SER A 50 7.77 5.19 -0.65
CA SER A 50 7.26 6.15 -1.64
C SER A 50 6.35 7.21 -0.99
N ILE A 51 5.52 6.81 -0.01
CA ILE A 51 4.67 7.74 0.73
C ILE A 51 5.51 8.70 1.59
N ALA A 52 6.58 8.19 2.22
CA ALA A 52 7.49 9.01 2.99
C ALA A 52 8.20 10.05 2.11
N VAL A 53 8.75 9.63 0.98
CA VAL A 53 9.60 10.47 0.10
C VAL A 53 8.78 11.40 -0.79
N LEU A 54 7.75 10.88 -1.46
CA LEU A 54 7.02 11.63 -2.49
C LEU A 54 5.89 12.49 -1.91
N ALA A 55 5.29 12.05 -0.79
CA ALA A 55 4.20 12.78 -0.15
C ALA A 55 4.64 13.50 1.14
N GLY A 56 5.85 13.27 1.65
CA GLY A 56 6.32 13.85 2.91
C GLY A 56 5.56 13.33 4.13
N LEU A 57 4.97 12.13 4.04
CA LEU A 57 4.09 11.55 5.07
C LEU A 57 4.77 10.43 5.86
N GLY A 58 6.10 10.46 6.01
CA GLY A 58 6.87 9.43 6.71
C GLY A 58 6.49 9.28 8.19
N GLU A 59 6.16 10.40 8.82
CA GLU A 59 5.74 10.49 10.24
C GLU A 59 4.23 10.31 10.45
N CYS A 60 3.47 10.11 9.37
CA CYS A 60 2.04 9.84 9.45
C CYS A 60 1.78 8.53 10.23
N ARG A 61 0.69 8.47 11.00
CA ARG A 61 0.27 7.24 11.67
C ARG A 61 0.01 6.14 10.64
N LYS A 62 0.50 4.93 10.90
CA LYS A 62 0.39 3.78 10.01
C LYS A 62 -0.41 2.68 10.70
N ILE A 63 -1.23 1.97 9.95
CA ILE A 63 -1.94 0.78 10.40
C ILE A 63 -1.87 -0.25 9.27
N ILE A 64 -1.30 -1.42 9.56
CA ILE A 64 -1.34 -2.57 8.65
C ILE A 64 -2.44 -3.52 9.12
N VAL A 65 -3.42 -3.77 8.25
CA VAL A 65 -4.57 -4.63 8.55
C VAL A 65 -4.40 -5.99 7.87
N ALA A 66 -4.38 -7.04 8.68
CA ALA A 66 -4.46 -8.44 8.25
C ALA A 66 -5.77 -9.04 8.77
N ASP A 67 -6.85 -8.85 8.00
CA ASP A 67 -8.25 -9.11 8.40
C ASP A 67 -8.65 -10.60 8.49
N GLY A 68 -7.71 -11.51 8.21
CA GLY A 68 -7.86 -12.94 8.39
C GLY A 68 -8.42 -13.66 7.15
N VAL A 69 -8.19 -14.97 7.11
CA VAL A 69 -8.55 -15.82 5.95
C VAL A 69 -9.07 -17.19 6.35
N LYS A 70 -9.84 -17.79 5.46
CA LYS A 70 -10.35 -19.16 5.57
C LYS A 70 -9.42 -20.11 4.82
N VAL A 71 -8.94 -21.15 5.49
CA VAL A 71 -8.11 -22.20 4.87
C VAL A 71 -9.02 -23.27 4.26
N ARG A 72 -8.84 -23.59 2.98
CA ARG A 72 -9.57 -24.62 2.21
C ARG A 72 -8.64 -25.31 1.22
N GLU A 73 -9.08 -26.39 0.57
CA GLU A 73 -8.26 -27.11 -0.43
C GLU A 73 -7.94 -26.28 -1.67
N HIS A 74 -8.86 -25.40 -2.08
CA HIS A 74 -8.70 -24.53 -3.25
C HIS A 74 -8.66 -23.05 -2.86
N ASP A 75 -7.91 -22.27 -3.62
CA ASP A 75 -7.82 -20.83 -3.41
C ASP A 75 -9.01 -20.08 -4.02
N LYS A 76 -9.49 -19.06 -3.29
CA LYS A 76 -10.44 -18.07 -3.79
C LYS A 76 -10.15 -16.74 -3.09
N PHE A 77 -9.02 -16.13 -3.45
CA PHE A 77 -8.44 -14.98 -2.74
C PHE A 77 -9.42 -13.81 -2.58
N ARG A 78 -10.24 -13.50 -3.60
CA ARG A 78 -11.28 -12.44 -3.53
C ARG A 78 -12.39 -12.73 -2.51
N SER A 79 -12.49 -13.95 -2.02
CA SER A 79 -13.44 -14.38 -0.99
C SER A 79 -12.74 -14.67 0.35
N GLY A 80 -11.47 -14.28 0.50
CA GLY A 80 -10.68 -14.53 1.71
C GLY A 80 -10.40 -16.01 1.93
N ILE A 81 -10.28 -16.81 0.87
CA ILE A 81 -9.99 -18.25 0.95
C ILE A 81 -8.60 -18.54 0.36
N CYS A 82 -7.78 -19.29 1.11
CA CYS A 82 -6.45 -19.71 0.66
C CYS A 82 -6.20 -21.21 0.96
N THR A 83 -5.19 -21.77 0.30
CA THR A 83 -4.72 -23.13 0.56
C THR A 83 -3.91 -23.20 1.86
N PRO A 84 -3.71 -24.40 2.46
CA PRO A 84 -2.83 -24.55 3.63
C PRO A 84 -1.41 -24.04 3.39
N GLU A 85 -0.86 -24.28 2.20
CA GLU A 85 0.46 -23.78 1.78
C GLU A 85 0.47 -22.25 1.71
N ALA A 86 -0.52 -21.64 1.06
CA ALA A 86 -0.64 -20.19 0.98
C ALA A 86 -0.79 -19.55 2.37
N MET A 87 -1.48 -20.21 3.31
CA MET A 87 -1.56 -19.77 4.69
C MET A 87 -0.19 -19.84 5.40
N SER A 88 0.59 -20.90 5.17
CA SER A 88 1.95 -21.02 5.73
C SER A 88 2.84 -19.88 5.23
N ASN A 89 2.81 -19.61 3.92
CA ASN A 89 3.51 -18.48 3.33
C ASN A 89 3.05 -17.15 3.93
N TYR A 90 1.73 -16.94 4.04
CA TYR A 90 1.20 -15.73 4.63
C TYR A 90 1.62 -15.54 6.09
N ARG A 91 1.73 -16.61 6.89
CA ARG A 91 2.27 -16.53 8.26
C ARG A 91 3.73 -16.08 8.28
N HIS A 92 4.57 -16.58 7.37
CA HIS A 92 5.94 -16.10 7.24
C HIS A 92 5.99 -14.62 6.88
N TYR A 93 5.13 -14.19 5.96
CA TYR A 93 4.97 -12.79 5.59
C TYR A 93 4.52 -11.92 6.77
N LEU A 94 3.50 -12.33 7.54
CA LEU A 94 3.03 -11.61 8.73
C LEU A 94 4.11 -11.50 9.80
N SER A 95 4.86 -12.58 10.04
CA SER A 95 5.99 -12.56 10.98
C SER A 95 7.09 -11.57 10.55
N ARG A 96 7.37 -11.47 9.24
CA ARG A 96 8.31 -10.48 8.71
C ARG A 96 7.77 -9.05 8.86
N LEU A 97 6.49 -8.83 8.56
CA LEU A 97 5.87 -7.52 8.78
C LEU A 97 5.99 -7.09 10.25
N GLU A 98 5.66 -7.98 11.18
CA GLU A 98 5.77 -7.69 12.61
C GLU A 98 7.21 -7.36 13.04
N ALA A 99 8.21 -8.03 12.46
CA ALA A 99 9.61 -7.69 12.71
C ALA A 99 9.97 -6.29 12.15
N LEU A 100 9.48 -5.97 10.94
CA LEU A 100 9.72 -4.67 10.30
C LEU A 100 9.07 -3.51 11.06
N THR A 101 7.88 -3.70 11.66
CA THR A 101 7.26 -2.63 12.46
C THR A 101 8.06 -2.27 13.71
N LYS A 102 8.93 -3.17 14.18
CA LYS A 102 9.80 -2.98 15.35
C LYS A 102 11.23 -2.59 14.99
N THR A 103 11.64 -2.79 13.74
CA THR A 103 13.00 -2.53 13.27
C THR A 103 13.26 -1.04 13.06
N GLU A 104 14.33 -0.52 13.66
CA GLU A 104 14.77 0.85 13.41
C GLU A 104 15.21 1.04 11.95
N GLY A 105 14.84 2.18 11.36
CA GLY A 105 15.11 2.45 9.94
C GLY A 105 14.19 1.73 8.95
N SER A 106 13.29 0.84 9.40
CA SER A 106 12.28 0.27 8.51
C SER A 106 11.24 1.32 8.10
N PRO A 107 10.80 1.36 6.83
CA PRO A 107 9.69 2.22 6.41
C PRO A 107 8.36 1.89 7.12
N LEU A 108 8.24 0.67 7.66
CA LEU A 108 7.05 0.19 8.38
C LEU A 108 7.12 0.45 9.89
N ARG A 109 8.21 1.05 10.40
CA ARG A 109 8.40 1.24 11.84
C ARG A 109 7.20 1.96 12.47
N GLY A 110 6.69 1.40 13.57
CA GLY A 110 5.58 1.95 14.35
C GLY A 110 4.18 1.73 13.75
N ALA A 111 4.07 0.95 12.67
CA ALA A 111 2.78 0.51 12.12
C ALA A 111 2.15 -0.66 12.90
#